data_AF-A0A1W9L688-F1
#
_entry.id   AF-A0A1W9L688-F1
#
_cell.length_a   1.000
_cell.length_b   1.000
_cell.length_c   1.000
_cell.angle_alpha   90.00
_cell.angle_beta   90.00
_cell.angle_gamma   90.00
#
_symmetry.space_group_name_H-M   'P 1'
#
loop_
_entity.id
_entity.type
_entity.pdbx_description
1 polymer ?
#
loop_
_entity_poly.entity_id
_entity_poly.type
_entity_poly.pdbx_seq_one_letter_code
_entity_poly.pdbx_strand_id
1 'polypeptide(L)' 'MTEQTLKFHTETGEVFEIPPEGLLGLLALGAVGVKAWREKRRQAGVESHWQIKPPKEDNANVIEDFHTQGLHND' A
#
# COMPACT_ATOMS: atom_id res chain seq x y z
N MET A 1 25.69 19.24 14.76
CA MET A 1 24.49 18.61 14.17
C MET A 1 24.02 19.54 13.07
N THR A 2 23.89 19.07 11.83
CA THR A 2 23.46 19.91 10.70
C THR A 2 21.94 19.94 10.64
N GLU A 3 21.36 21.13 10.80
CA GLU A 3 19.93 21.36 10.59
C GLU A 3 19.62 21.23 9.09
N GLN A 4 18.85 20.21 8.72
CA GLN A 4 18.37 20.06 7.35
C GLN A 4 17.07 20.84 7.19
N THR A 5 17.14 21.99 6.53
CA THR A 5 15.98 22.84 6.23
C THR A 5 15.53 22.59 4.79
N LEU A 6 14.26 22.20 4.61
CA LEU A 6 13.66 22.07 3.28
C LEU A 6 13.41 23.46 2.69
N LYS A 7 13.86 23.66 1.45
CA LYS A 7 13.72 24.91 0.70
C LYS A 7 12.90 24.69 -0.57
N PHE A 8 11.85 25.46 -0.75
CA PHE A 8 11.03 25.48 -1.96
C PHE A 8 11.28 26.78 -2.71
N HIS A 9 11.26 26.73 -4.04
CA HIS A 9 11.37 27.92 -4.88
C HIS A 9 10.00 28.24 -5.47
N THR A 10 9.60 29.51 -5.41
CA THR A 10 8.40 30.00 -6.10
C THR A 10 8.70 30.23 -7.58
N GLU A 11 7.64 30.44 -8.38
CA GLU A 11 7.78 30.82 -9.80
C GLU A 11 8.54 32.15 -9.98
N THR A 12 8.51 33.02 -8.97
CA THR A 12 9.25 34.28 -8.93
C THR A 12 10.70 34.10 -8.44
N GLY A 13 11.11 32.87 -8.11
CA GLY A 13 12.45 32.54 -7.64
C GLY A 13 12.68 32.77 -6.14
N GLU A 14 11.65 33.16 -5.40
CA GLU A 14 11.75 33.36 -3.95
C GLU A 14 11.89 32.02 -3.23
N VAL A 15 12.71 32.01 -2.16
CA VAL A 15 12.94 30.82 -1.35
C VAL A 15 11.96 30.81 -0.18
N PHE A 16 11.13 29.78 -0.12
CA PHE A 16 10.28 29.49 1.02
C PHE A 16 10.94 28.41 1.87
N GLU A 17 11.37 28.78 3.07
CA GLU A 17 11.97 27.85 4.04
C GLU A 17 10.89 27.32 4.98
N ILE A 18 10.83 25.99 5.14
CA ILE A 18 9.91 25.38 6.10
C ILE A 18 10.61 25.26 7.45
N PRO A 19 10.05 25.86 8.53
CA PRO A 19 10.61 25.73 9.85
C PRO A 19 10.46 24.28 10.37
N PRO A 20 11.32 23.81 11.27
CA PRO A 20 11.28 22.44 11.79
C PRO A 20 9.90 22.01 12.32
N GLU A 21 9.16 22.92 12.95
CA GLU A 21 7.81 22.68 13.49
C GLU A 21 6.77 22.44 12.38
N GLY A 22 6.99 23.01 11.19
CA GLY A 22 6.14 22.85 10.01
C GLY A 22 6.29 21.52 9.30
N LEU A 23 7.40 20.79 9.55
CA LEU A 23 7.70 19.52 8.89
C LEU A 23 6.65 18.44 9.21
N LEU A 24 6.16 18.39 10.45
CA LEU A 24 5.14 17.43 10.86
C LEU A 24 3.81 17.67 10.13
N GLY A 25 3.44 18.95 9.97
CA GLY A 25 2.26 19.34 9.21
C GLY A 25 2.38 18.98 7.73
N LEU A 26 3.56 19.19 7.14
CA LEU A 26 3.83 18.81 5.75
C LEU A 26 3.74 17.29 5.54
N LEU A 27 4.27 16.50 6.47
CA LEU A 27 4.18 15.04 6.43
C LEU A 27 2.73 14.57 6.54
N ALA A 28 1.95 15.15 7.45
CA ALA A 28 0.54 14.83 7.60
C ALA A 28 -0.24 15.15 6.33
N LEU A 29 0.03 16.30 5.70
CA LEU A 29 -0.57 16.70 4.43
C LEU A 29 -0.22 15.71 3.31
N GLY A 30 1.05 15.33 3.20
CA GLY A 30 1.51 14.32 2.25
C GLY A 30 0.80 12.98 2.43
N ALA A 31 0.60 12.53 3.68
CA ALA A 31 -0.12 11.29 3.97
C ALA A 31 -1.59 11.34 3.53
N VAL A 32 -2.28 12.46 3.73
CA VAL A 32 -3.67 12.66 3.28
C VAL A 32 -3.74 12.67 1.75
N GLY A 33 -2.83 13.39 1.08
CA GLY A 33 -2.76 13.44 -0.38
C GLY A 33 -2.52 12.05 -1.01
N VAL A 34 -1.59 11.27 -0.46
CA VAL A 34 -1.31 9.90 -0.93
C VAL A 34 -2.53 8.99 -0.73
N LYS A 35 -3.25 9.09 0.39
CA LYS A 35 -4.48 8.32 0.61
C LYS A 35 -5.55 8.65 -0.43
N ALA A 36 -5.81 9.94 -0.68
CA ALA A 36 -6.78 10.39 -1.67
C ALA A 36 -6.40 9.93 -3.09
N TRP A 37 -5.13 10.03 -3.45
CA TRP A 37 -4.62 9.57 -4.75
C TRP A 37 -4.80 8.07 -4.95
N ARG A 38 -4.47 7.26 -3.93
CA ARG A 38 -4.67 5.79 -3.97
C ARG A 38 -6.13 5.42 -4.18
N GLU A 39 -7.05 6.12 -3.51
CA GLU A 39 -8.48 5.89 -3.67
C GLU A 39 -8.96 6.23 -5.09
N LYS A 40 -8.49 7.35 -5.66
CA LYS A 40 -8.79 7.70 -7.05
C LYS A 40 -8.22 6.71 -8.05
N ARG A 41 -7.01 6.18 -7.84
CA ARG A 41 -6.44 5.12 -8.68
C ARG A 41 -7.26 3.84 -8.64
N ARG A 42 -7.74 3.45 -7.45
CA ARG A 42 -8.62 2.30 -7.27
C ARG A 42 -9.92 2.48 -8.06
N GLN A 43 -10.55 3.65 -7.97
CA GLN A 43 -11.77 3.98 -8.73
C GLN A 43 -11.54 3.99 -10.24
N ALA A 44 -10.36 4.44 -10.69
CA ALA A 44 -9.99 4.46 -12.11
C ALA A 44 -9.60 3.09 -12.66
N GLY A 45 -9.61 2.02 -11.86
CA GLY A 45 -9.26 0.66 -12.30
C GLY A 45 -7.80 0.48 -12.71
N VAL A 46 -6.91 1.40 -12.30
CA VAL A 46 -5.49 1.28 -12.62
C VAL A 46 -4.87 0.24 -11.70
N GLU A 47 -4.66 -0.97 -12.20
CA GLU A 47 -3.97 -2.05 -11.47
C GLU A 47 -2.64 -1.50 -10.93
N SER A 48 -2.45 -1.66 -9.63
CA SER A 48 -1.15 -1.40 -9.01
C SER A 48 -0.25 -2.56 -9.38
N HIS A 49 0.90 -2.31 -9.99
CA HIS A 49 1.90 -3.35 -10.25
C HIS A 49 2.45 -4.00 -8.96
N TRP A 50 2.20 -3.38 -7.80
CA TRP A 50 2.47 -3.94 -6.47
C TRP A 50 1.34 -4.83 -5.93
N GLN A 51 0.20 -4.92 -6.62
CA GLN A 51 -0.82 -5.92 -6.31
C GLN A 51 -0.38 -7.24 -6.94
N ILE A 52 0.41 -8.00 -6.18
CA ILE A 52 0.61 -9.43 -6.43
C ILE A 52 -0.79 -10.03 -6.46
N LYS A 53 -1.23 -10.49 -7.64
CA LYS A 53 -2.50 -11.21 -7.75
C LYS A 53 -2.38 -12.44 -6.85
N PRO A 54 -3.33 -12.72 -5.94
CA PRO A 54 -3.32 -13.99 -5.25
C PRO A 54 -3.27 -15.10 -6.32
N PRO A 55 -2.51 -16.18 -6.08
CA PRO A 55 -2.50 -17.29 -7.03
C PRO A 55 -3.95 -17.67 -7.30
N LYS A 56 -4.34 -17.76 -8.58
CA LYS A 56 -5.67 -18.27 -8.94
C LYS A 56 -5.79 -19.63 -8.26
N GLU A 57 -6.77 -19.77 -7.37
CA GLU A 57 -7.18 -21.07 -6.88
C GLU A 57 -7.72 -21.82 -8.11
N ASP A 58 -6.83 -22.58 -8.74
CA ASP A 58 -7.22 -23.63 -9.66
C ASP A 58 -7.92 -24.65 -8.79
N ASN A 59 -9.26 -24.65 -8.85
CA ASN A 59 -10.12 -25.61 -8.17
C ASN A 59 -9.80 -27.01 -8.69
N ALA A 60 -8.75 -27.62 -8.17
CA ALA A 60 -8.52 -29.05 -8.24
C ALA A 60 -9.49 -29.71 -7.26
N ASN A 61 -10.73 -29.86 -7.73
CA ASN A 61 -11.51 -31.03 -7.37
C ASN A 61 -10.66 -32.29 -7.61
N VAL A 62 -10.93 -33.34 -6.84
CA VAL A 62 -10.21 -34.62 -6.74
C VAL A 62 -9.01 -34.48 -5.79
N ILE A 63 -9.05 -34.96 -4.54
CA ILE A 63 -9.26 -36.34 -4.10
C ILE A 63 -9.94 -36.33 -2.71
N GLU A 64 -11.22 -36.72 -2.62
CA GLU A 64 -11.74 -37.37 -1.41
C GLU A 64 -11.98 -38.83 -1.77
N ASP A 65 -11.05 -39.70 -1.37
CA ASP A 65 -11.27 -41.14 -1.19
C ASP A 65 -10.07 -41.70 -0.40
N PHE A 66 -9.84 -41.14 0.81
CA PHE A 66 -8.99 -41.82 1.80
C PHE A 66 -9.87 -42.82 2.55
N HIS A 67 -9.82 -44.05 2.05
CA HIS A 67 -10.33 -45.27 2.64
C HIS A 67 -10.12 -45.30 4.17
N THR A 68 -11.20 -45.15 4.94
CA THR A 68 -11.20 -45.32 6.40
C THR A 68 -10.99 -46.81 6.71
N GLN A 69 -9.75 -47.23 6.88
CA GLN A 69 -9.44 -48.54 7.45
C GLN A 69 -9.52 -48.48 8.98
N GLY A 70 -10.41 -49.29 9.56
CA GLY A 70 -10.13 -49.92 10.86
C GLY A 70 -11.30 -50.00 11.86
N LEU A 71 -11.62 -51.27 12.21
CA LEU A 71 -12.17 -51.78 13.48
C LEU A 71 -13.69 -51.78 13.69
N HIS A 72 -14.31 -52.93 13.37
CA HIS A 72 -15.09 -53.68 14.36
C HIS A 72 -14.74 -55.16 14.25
N ASN A 73 -14.23 -55.71 15.35
CA ASN A 73 -14.07 -57.14 15.60
C ASN A 73 -15.43 -57.71 16.00
N ASP A 74 -15.78 -58.88 15.48
CA ASP A 74 -16.48 -59.97 16.19
C ASP A 74 -16.14 -61.30 15.51
#